data_AF-A0A395X9W7-F1
#
_entry.id   AF-A0A395X9W7-F1
#
_cell.length_a   1.000
_cell.length_b   1.000
_cell.length_c   1.000
_cell.angle_alpha   90.00
_cell.angle_beta   90.00
_cell.angle_gamma   90.00
#
_symmetry.space_group_name_H-M   'P 1'
#
loop_
_entity.id
_entity.type
_entity.pdbx_description
1 polymer ?
#
loop_
_entity_poly.entity_id
_entity_poly.type
_entity_poly.pdbx_seq_one_letter_code
_entity_poly.pdbx_strand_id
1 'polypeptide(L)'
;MTNHLFELAENRKTEIVIPKSKKKWYEGKPVVSAVILILIIMGCLGAELIMTKDPTYMDLLNYNKAPNAEFLFGTDTMGRDIFSMIWYGGRISILIGGLATVISTFIAVVVGAFSGVAPAWLDEMIMRFTEVFLSIPTLLLIILLQAILGNANILSLSFVIGVTSWTSIAKVVRTEVRQIRNSEYIIAAKCMGAGFFRVLWKHLVPNFFSSIMFMVVMNVRTAMISEATLSFMGIGLPIEVITWGSMLSLSDKALMTGSWWIILIPGLFLIATVLCLTNIGNVCREQTNRKESNF
;
A
#
# COMPACT_ATOMS: atom_id res chain seq x y z
N MET A 1 42.28 37.31 -51.45
CA MET A 1 41.34 37.46 -50.32
C MET A 1 40.06 36.72 -50.70
N THR A 2 40.09 35.39 -50.64
CA THR A 2 39.02 34.49 -51.12
C THR A 2 39.21 33.15 -50.41
N ASN A 3 38.67 33.01 -49.20
CA ASN A 3 38.59 31.74 -48.47
C ASN A 3 37.62 31.83 -47.27
N HIS A 4 36.43 32.43 -47.46
CA HIS A 4 35.40 32.44 -46.40
C HIS A 4 34.05 31.83 -46.82
N LEU A 5 33.94 31.32 -48.05
CA LEU A 5 32.68 30.75 -48.57
C LEU A 5 32.60 29.22 -48.50
N PHE A 6 33.71 28.53 -48.25
CA PHE A 6 33.73 27.06 -48.13
C PHE A 6 33.64 26.54 -46.68
N GLU A 7 33.86 27.40 -45.68
CA GLU A 7 33.90 26.97 -44.27
C GLU A 7 32.50 26.80 -43.64
N LEU A 8 31.45 27.33 -44.27
CA LEU A 8 30.07 27.27 -43.76
C LEU A 8 29.29 26.01 -44.18
N ALA A 9 29.85 25.15 -45.03
CA ALA A 9 29.18 23.93 -45.49
C ALA A 9 29.52 22.67 -44.68
N GLU A 10 30.62 22.68 -43.91
CA GLU A 10 31.15 21.46 -43.27
C GLU A 10 30.61 21.23 -41.85
N ASN A 11 29.89 22.19 -41.26
CA ASN A 11 29.40 22.07 -39.88
C ASN A 11 27.93 21.67 -39.75
N ARG A 12 27.33 21.09 -40.80
CA ARG A 12 26.05 20.39 -40.67
C ARG A 12 26.34 19.02 -40.06
N LYS A 13 26.60 18.99 -38.75
CA LYS A 13 26.66 17.76 -37.96
C LYS A 13 25.46 16.92 -38.34
N THR A 14 25.69 15.83 -39.05
CA THR A 14 24.72 14.77 -39.26
C THR A 14 24.22 14.38 -37.88
N GLU A 15 22.98 14.74 -37.56
CA GLU A 15 22.29 14.23 -36.38
C GLU A 15 22.37 12.70 -36.48
N ILE A 16 23.18 12.12 -35.60
CA ILE A 16 23.19 10.68 -35.41
C ILE A 16 21.81 10.38 -34.84
N VAL A 17 20.89 9.97 -35.71
CA VAL A 17 19.59 9.43 -35.30
C VAL A 17 19.91 8.11 -34.61
N ILE A 18 20.12 8.17 -33.29
CA ILE A 18 20.23 6.99 -32.46
C ILE A 18 18.92 6.23 -32.67
N PRO A 19 18.94 5.00 -33.22
CA PRO A 19 17.72 4.25 -33.42
C PRO A 19 17.05 4.12 -32.05
N LYS A 20 15.83 4.66 -31.91
CA LYS A 20 15.00 4.44 -30.72
C LYS A 20 14.92 2.92 -30.53
N SER A 21 15.68 2.41 -29.57
CA SER A 21 15.61 1.01 -29.15
C SER A 21 14.13 0.67 -29.01
N LYS A 22 13.69 -0.39 -29.69
CA LYS A 22 12.28 -0.84 -29.65
C LYS A 22 11.96 -1.09 -28.18
N LYS A 23 11.25 -0.14 -27.57
CA LYS A 23 10.93 -0.16 -26.15
C LYS A 23 10.23 -1.49 -25.87
N LYS A 24 10.86 -2.39 -25.13
CA LYS A 24 10.33 -3.76 -24.96
C LYS A 24 8.99 -3.66 -24.22
N TRP A 25 8.06 -4.57 -24.48
CA TRP A 25 6.69 -4.48 -23.93
C TRP A 25 6.62 -4.50 -22.39
N TYR A 26 7.71 -4.89 -21.72
CA TYR A 26 7.90 -4.85 -20.26
C TYR A 26 8.60 -3.57 -19.75
N GLU A 27 9.18 -2.74 -20.61
CA GLU A 27 9.82 -1.48 -20.21
C GLU A 27 8.76 -0.46 -19.80
N GLY A 28 8.58 -0.32 -18.48
CA GLY A 28 7.60 0.58 -17.86
C GLY A 28 6.34 -0.10 -17.31
N LYS A 29 6.29 -1.44 -17.26
CA LYS A 29 5.21 -2.19 -16.59
C LYS A 29 5.78 -3.03 -15.44
N PRO A 30 5.12 -3.11 -14.27
CA PRO A 30 5.63 -3.78 -13.08
C PRO A 30 5.33 -5.30 -13.18
N VAL A 31 5.65 -5.93 -14.31
CA VAL A 31 5.24 -7.32 -14.61
C VAL A 31 5.83 -8.29 -13.58
N VAL A 32 7.12 -8.14 -13.25
CA VAL A 32 7.80 -8.99 -12.26
C VAL A 32 7.15 -8.84 -10.87
N SER A 33 6.97 -7.59 -10.42
CA SER A 33 6.31 -7.29 -9.14
C SER A 33 4.87 -7.82 -9.09
N ALA A 34 4.12 -7.70 -10.18
CA ALA A 34 2.76 -8.22 -10.28
C ALA A 34 2.72 -9.75 -10.22
N VAL A 35 3.61 -10.44 -10.94
CA VAL A 35 3.72 -11.90 -10.91
C VAL A 35 4.09 -12.37 -9.50
N ILE A 36 5.09 -11.76 -8.86
CA ILE A 36 5.50 -12.12 -7.49
C ILE A 36 4.34 -11.91 -6.51
N LEU A 37 3.67 -10.75 -6.57
CA LEU A 37 2.55 -10.45 -5.68
C LEU A 37 1.40 -11.45 -5.89
N ILE A 38 1.07 -11.78 -7.15
CA ILE A 38 0.03 -12.77 -7.47
C ILE A 38 0.42 -14.13 -6.91
N LEU A 39 1.67 -14.57 -7.05
CA LEU A 39 2.12 -15.84 -6.48
C LEU A 39 2.03 -15.86 -4.96
N ILE A 40 2.42 -14.76 -4.28
CA ILE A 40 2.29 -14.63 -2.83
C ILE A 40 0.83 -14.69 -2.41
N ILE A 41 -0.06 -13.93 -3.06
CA ILE A 41 -1.49 -13.92 -2.77
C ILE A 41 -2.10 -15.30 -3.00
N MET A 42 -1.78 -15.95 -4.13
CA MET A 42 -2.28 -17.29 -4.44
C MET A 42 -1.77 -18.34 -3.45
N GLY A 43 -0.51 -18.27 -3.04
CA GLY A 43 0.04 -19.13 -2.00
C GLY A 43 -0.61 -18.90 -0.64
N CYS A 44 -0.89 -17.64 -0.28
CA CYS A 44 -1.62 -17.31 0.93
C CYS A 44 -3.05 -17.85 0.85
N LEU A 45 -3.81 -17.58 -0.22
CA LEU A 45 -5.18 -18.08 -0.37
C LEU A 45 -5.22 -19.63 -0.40
N GLY A 46 -4.23 -20.26 -1.02
CA GLY A 46 -4.04 -21.71 -1.06
C GLY A 46 -3.32 -22.31 0.14
N ALA A 47 -3.13 -21.57 1.25
CA ALA A 47 -2.32 -22.03 2.38
C ALA A 47 -2.72 -23.41 2.91
N GLU A 48 -4.01 -23.74 2.97
CA GLU A 48 -4.49 -25.06 3.42
C GLU A 48 -4.03 -26.24 2.54
N LEU A 49 -3.71 -25.99 1.27
CA LEU A 49 -3.20 -26.99 0.34
C LEU A 49 -1.67 -27.12 0.39
N ILE A 50 -1.00 -26.05 0.83
CA ILE A 50 0.47 -25.92 0.80
C ILE A 50 1.06 -26.24 2.18
N MET A 51 0.35 -25.93 3.26
CA MET A 51 0.82 -26.10 4.63
C MET A 51 1.19 -27.56 4.92
N THR A 52 2.31 -27.75 5.60
CA THR A 52 2.83 -29.07 5.96
C THR A 52 2.35 -29.51 7.34
N LYS A 53 2.08 -28.55 8.23
CA LYS A 53 1.65 -28.77 9.61
C LYS A 53 0.61 -27.72 10.01
N ASP A 54 -0.11 -27.97 11.10
CA ASP A 54 -0.97 -26.96 11.70
C ASP A 54 -0.12 -25.76 12.16
N PRO A 55 -0.39 -24.53 11.67
CA PRO A 55 0.41 -23.35 12.00
C PRO A 55 0.30 -22.92 13.46
N THR A 56 -0.72 -23.38 14.18
CA THR A 56 -0.96 -23.06 15.61
C THR A 56 -0.40 -24.11 16.56
N TYR A 57 -0.06 -25.30 16.05
CA TYR A 57 0.43 -26.41 16.86
C TYR A 57 1.85 -26.14 17.40
N MET A 58 2.00 -26.23 18.71
CA MET A 58 3.26 -25.98 19.42
C MET A 58 3.99 -27.29 19.69
N ASP A 59 5.10 -27.53 18.99
CA ASP A 59 5.96 -28.69 19.21
C ASP A 59 7.22 -28.32 20.00
N LEU A 60 7.10 -28.31 21.33
CA LEU A 60 8.19 -27.93 22.23
C LEU A 60 9.43 -28.86 22.13
N LEU A 61 9.31 -30.06 21.57
CA LEU A 61 10.45 -30.94 21.33
C LEU A 61 11.31 -30.48 20.16
N ASN A 62 10.74 -29.70 19.25
CA ASN A 62 11.38 -29.19 18.05
C ASN A 62 11.43 -27.64 18.04
N TYR A 63 11.53 -26.99 19.21
CA TYR A 63 11.66 -25.52 19.29
C TYR A 63 13.00 -25.03 18.71
N ASN A 64 13.00 -23.86 18.06
CA ASN A 64 14.21 -23.25 17.45
C ASN A 64 15.00 -24.22 16.55
N LYS A 65 14.32 -25.09 15.81
CA LYS A 65 14.95 -26.03 14.88
C LYS A 65 15.22 -25.32 13.55
N ALA A 66 16.47 -25.38 13.11
CA ALA A 66 16.89 -24.80 11.84
C ALA A 66 16.16 -25.46 10.65
N PRO A 67 16.04 -24.74 9.50
CA PRO A 67 15.46 -25.28 8.27
C PRO A 67 16.04 -26.65 7.90
N ASN A 68 15.16 -27.61 7.65
CA ASN A 68 15.52 -28.97 7.28
C ASN A 68 14.39 -29.63 6.45
N ALA A 69 14.56 -30.90 6.07
CA ALA A 69 13.60 -31.62 5.24
C ALA A 69 12.20 -31.75 5.86
N GLU A 70 12.10 -31.76 7.20
CA GLU A 70 10.84 -31.83 7.95
C GLU A 70 10.23 -30.44 8.18
N PHE A 71 11.06 -29.43 8.44
CA PHE A 71 10.66 -28.05 8.68
C PHE A 71 11.33 -27.15 7.64
N LEU A 72 10.66 -26.94 6.51
CA LEU A 72 11.22 -26.28 5.32
C LEU A 72 11.83 -24.90 5.64
N PHE A 73 11.17 -24.12 6.50
CA PHE A 73 11.61 -22.80 6.96
C PHE A 73 12.04 -22.80 8.44
N GLY A 74 12.20 -23.97 9.04
CA GLY A 74 12.49 -24.14 10.46
C GLY A 74 11.26 -23.91 11.35
N THR A 75 11.50 -23.91 12.66
CA THR A 75 10.48 -23.66 13.68
C THR A 75 10.77 -22.40 14.47
N ASP A 76 9.73 -21.83 15.09
CA ASP A 76 9.85 -20.68 15.97
C ASP A 76 10.21 -21.05 17.43
N THR A 77 10.22 -20.05 18.32
CA THR A 77 10.53 -20.24 19.75
C THR A 77 9.52 -21.10 20.52
N MET A 78 8.38 -21.42 19.90
CA MET A 78 7.33 -22.28 20.45
C MET A 78 7.24 -23.62 19.69
N GLY A 79 8.15 -23.87 18.74
CA GLY A 79 8.14 -25.09 17.92
C GLY A 79 7.11 -25.12 16.80
N ARG A 80 6.49 -23.98 16.47
CA ARG A 80 5.53 -23.87 15.37
C ARG A 80 6.25 -23.87 14.03
N ASP A 81 5.66 -24.51 13.02
CA ASP A 81 6.24 -24.59 11.67
C ASP A 81 6.13 -23.26 10.92
N ILE A 82 7.28 -22.60 10.68
CA ILE A 82 7.32 -21.26 10.07
C ILE A 82 6.80 -21.30 8.62
N PHE A 83 6.98 -22.40 7.90
CA PHE A 83 6.51 -22.53 6.54
C PHE A 83 4.99 -22.41 6.47
N SER A 84 4.27 -23.16 7.30
CA SER A 84 2.82 -23.12 7.39
C SER A 84 2.34 -21.77 7.94
N MET A 85 3.05 -21.21 8.92
CA MET A 85 2.76 -19.88 9.48
C MET A 85 2.83 -18.78 8.42
N ILE A 86 3.83 -18.76 7.53
CA ILE A 86 4.00 -17.74 6.50
C ILE A 86 2.77 -17.64 5.59
N TRP A 87 2.30 -18.78 5.08
CA TRP A 87 1.17 -18.80 4.14
C TRP A 87 -0.15 -18.53 4.84
N TYR A 88 -0.35 -19.12 6.02
CA TYR A 88 -1.55 -18.89 6.82
C TYR A 88 -1.65 -17.43 7.29
N GLY A 89 -0.58 -16.91 7.90
CA GLY A 89 -0.55 -15.55 8.44
C GLY A 89 -0.51 -14.46 7.38
N GLY A 90 0.00 -14.77 6.19
CA GLY A 90 -0.06 -13.85 5.05
C GLY A 90 -1.48 -13.47 4.67
N ARG A 91 -2.45 -14.40 4.78
CA ARG A 91 -3.89 -14.12 4.59
C ARG A 91 -4.35 -12.98 5.51
N ILE A 92 -3.97 -13.07 6.79
CA ILE A 92 -4.40 -12.12 7.82
C ILE A 92 -3.69 -10.77 7.62
N SER A 93 -2.38 -10.75 7.37
CA SER A 93 -1.64 -9.51 7.09
C SER A 93 -2.21 -8.75 5.87
N ILE A 94 -2.51 -9.45 4.78
CA ILE A 94 -3.11 -8.86 3.58
C ILE A 94 -4.53 -8.35 3.88
N LEU A 95 -5.32 -9.11 4.63
CA LEU A 95 -6.68 -8.73 5.03
C LEU A 95 -6.68 -7.46 5.89
N ILE A 96 -5.76 -7.32 6.84
CA ILE A 96 -5.64 -6.11 7.67
C ILE A 96 -5.29 -4.89 6.81
N GLY A 97 -4.31 -5.02 5.93
CA GLY A 97 -3.94 -3.96 4.99
C GLY A 97 -5.11 -3.55 4.09
N GLY A 98 -5.88 -4.52 3.61
CA GLY A 98 -7.08 -4.31 2.79
C GLY A 98 -8.21 -3.62 3.56
N LEU A 99 -8.61 -4.14 4.72
CA LEU A 99 -9.69 -3.59 5.52
C LEU A 99 -9.39 -2.16 5.99
N ALA A 100 -8.17 -1.92 6.50
CA ALA A 100 -7.74 -0.58 6.91
C ALA A 100 -7.85 0.40 5.74
N THR A 101 -7.43 -0.02 4.54
CA THR A 101 -7.49 0.82 3.34
C THR A 101 -8.91 1.09 2.87
N VAL A 102 -9.81 0.10 2.95
CA VAL A 102 -11.23 0.31 2.63
C VAL A 102 -11.84 1.35 3.55
N ILE A 103 -11.61 1.23 4.85
CA ILE A 103 -12.09 2.18 5.87
C ILE A 103 -11.52 3.58 5.62
N SER A 104 -10.20 3.68 5.45
CA SER A 104 -9.53 4.97 5.23
C SER A 104 -10.01 5.65 3.96
N THR A 105 -10.18 4.89 2.87
CA THR A 105 -10.58 5.42 1.56
C THR A 105 -12.03 5.86 1.60
N PHE A 106 -12.91 5.10 2.27
CA PHE A 106 -14.29 5.49 2.46
C PHE A 106 -14.39 6.83 3.21
N ILE A 107 -13.72 6.95 4.36
CA ILE A 107 -13.68 8.20 5.14
C ILE A 107 -13.10 9.33 4.28
N ALA A 108 -12.01 9.06 3.58
CA ALA A 108 -11.33 10.05 2.76
C ALA A 108 -12.19 10.57 1.60
N VAL A 109 -12.92 9.68 0.92
CA VAL A 109 -13.82 10.06 -0.17
C VAL A 109 -14.97 10.90 0.35
N VAL A 110 -15.58 10.51 1.47
CA VAL A 110 -16.68 11.26 2.08
C VAL A 110 -16.21 12.65 2.52
N VAL A 111 -15.14 12.73 3.32
CA VAL A 111 -14.63 14.00 3.86
C VAL A 111 -14.05 14.88 2.76
N GLY A 112 -13.28 14.31 1.83
CA GLY A 112 -12.66 15.02 0.72
C GLY A 112 -13.70 15.57 -0.26
N ALA A 113 -14.70 14.77 -0.64
CA ALA A 113 -15.77 15.22 -1.53
C ALA A 113 -16.65 16.28 -0.86
N PHE A 114 -16.98 16.11 0.42
CA PHE A 114 -17.74 17.10 1.17
C PHE A 114 -16.98 18.43 1.27
N SER A 115 -15.70 18.39 1.67
CA SER A 115 -14.87 19.58 1.72
C SER A 115 -14.75 20.25 0.36
N GLY A 116 -14.51 19.50 -0.72
CA GLY A 116 -14.33 20.07 -2.05
C GLY A 116 -15.55 20.85 -2.60
N VAL A 117 -16.73 20.63 -2.03
CA VAL A 117 -17.98 21.29 -2.44
C VAL A 117 -18.43 22.35 -1.43
N ALA A 118 -18.01 22.21 -0.18
CA ALA A 118 -18.35 23.12 0.89
C ALA A 118 -17.91 24.58 0.61
N PRO A 119 -18.56 25.58 1.24
CA PRO A 119 -18.09 26.96 1.23
C PRO A 119 -16.69 27.08 1.84
N ALA A 120 -15.94 28.12 1.42
CA ALA A 120 -14.53 28.29 1.78
C ALA A 120 -14.23 28.21 3.28
N TRP A 121 -15.11 28.74 4.14
CA TRP A 121 -14.91 28.72 5.60
C TRP A 121 -14.99 27.30 6.20
N LEU A 122 -15.94 26.48 5.75
CA LEU A 122 -16.16 25.13 6.27
C LEU A 122 -15.07 24.19 5.76
N ASP A 123 -14.74 24.35 4.49
CA ASP A 123 -13.65 23.69 3.83
C ASP A 123 -12.28 24.00 4.50
N GLU A 124 -12.01 25.25 4.88
CA GLU A 124 -10.83 25.64 5.67
C GLU A 124 -10.82 24.95 7.05
N MET A 125 -11.95 24.93 7.77
CA MET A 125 -12.04 24.24 9.06
C MET A 125 -11.71 22.74 8.93
N ILE A 126 -12.26 22.05 7.92
CA ILE A 126 -12.02 20.62 7.72
C ILE A 126 -10.55 20.34 7.41
N MET A 127 -9.88 21.19 6.61
CA MET A 127 -8.44 20.98 6.34
C MET A 127 -7.56 21.32 7.52
N ARG A 128 -7.90 22.35 8.31
CA ARG A 128 -7.16 22.62 9.56
C ARG A 128 -7.22 21.43 10.50
N PHE A 129 -8.39 20.81 10.65
CA PHE A 129 -8.52 19.58 11.42
C PHE A 129 -7.65 18.45 10.84
N THR A 130 -7.67 18.28 9.52
CA THR A 130 -6.85 17.28 8.82
C THR A 130 -5.35 17.54 9.01
N GLU A 131 -4.91 18.79 9.03
CA GLU A 131 -3.52 19.21 9.26
C GLU A 131 -3.07 18.96 10.69
N VAL A 132 -3.93 19.21 11.68
CA VAL A 132 -3.66 18.82 13.07
C VAL A 132 -3.44 17.32 13.19
N PHE A 133 -4.28 16.49 12.55
CA PHE A 133 -4.11 15.04 12.55
C PHE A 133 -2.80 14.59 11.90
N LEU A 134 -2.42 15.20 10.77
CA LEU A 134 -1.16 14.90 10.09
C LEU A 134 0.08 15.37 10.86
N SER A 135 -0.07 16.32 11.78
CA SER A 135 1.02 16.82 12.62
C SER A 135 1.39 15.85 13.74
N ILE A 136 0.49 14.91 14.09
CA ILE A 136 0.73 13.89 15.11
C ILE A 136 1.31 12.65 14.42
N PRO A 137 2.40 12.06 14.95
CA PRO A 137 2.93 10.80 14.43
C PRO A 137 1.85 9.71 14.40
N THR A 138 1.57 9.16 13.21
CA THR A 138 0.44 8.23 13.00
C THR A 138 0.54 6.98 13.88
N LEU A 139 1.75 6.46 14.12
CA LEU A 139 1.96 5.33 15.02
C LEU A 139 1.52 5.65 16.46
N LEU A 140 1.77 6.86 16.97
CA LEU A 140 1.34 7.26 18.31
C LEU A 140 -0.20 7.32 18.39
N LEU A 141 -0.86 7.83 17.35
CA LEU A 141 -2.33 7.81 17.28
C LEU A 141 -2.87 6.39 17.26
N ILE A 142 -2.27 5.48 16.49
CA ILE A 142 -2.71 4.09 16.44
C ILE A 142 -2.55 3.43 17.82
N ILE A 143 -1.40 3.61 18.49
CA ILE A 143 -1.17 3.05 19.83
C ILE A 143 -2.20 3.61 20.83
N LEU A 144 -2.41 4.92 20.84
CA LEU A 144 -3.37 5.57 21.75
C LEU A 144 -4.79 5.04 21.54
N LEU A 145 -5.26 5.01 20.29
CA LEU A 145 -6.60 4.54 19.97
C LEU A 145 -6.75 3.05 20.25
N GLN A 146 -5.74 2.23 19.93
CA GLN A 146 -5.77 0.80 20.24
C GLN A 146 -5.82 0.56 21.75
N ALA A 147 -5.08 1.33 22.55
CA ALA A 147 -5.15 1.27 24.01
C ALA A 147 -6.54 1.62 24.56
N ILE A 148 -7.24 2.58 23.94
CA ILE A 148 -8.61 2.96 24.31
C ILE A 148 -9.61 1.85 23.93
N LEU A 149 -9.48 1.24 22.75
CA LEU A 149 -10.33 0.13 22.32
C LEU A 149 -10.08 -1.16 23.12
N GLY A 150 -8.91 -1.30 23.75
CA GLY A 150 -8.55 -2.46 24.56
C GLY A 150 -8.15 -3.66 23.71
N ASN A 151 -8.99 -4.71 23.71
CA ASN A 151 -8.67 -6.01 23.13
C ASN A 151 -8.33 -5.94 21.63
N ALA A 152 -7.05 -6.11 21.32
CA ALA A 152 -6.57 -6.12 19.94
C ALA A 152 -7.04 -7.36 19.20
N ASN A 153 -7.78 -7.15 18.13
CA ASN A 153 -8.14 -8.18 17.16
C ASN A 153 -8.02 -7.62 15.74
N ILE A 154 -8.19 -8.49 14.75
CA ILE A 154 -8.05 -8.15 13.33
C ILE A 154 -8.92 -6.94 12.95
N LEU A 155 -10.17 -6.87 13.45
CA LEU A 155 -11.11 -5.80 13.12
C LEU A 155 -10.78 -4.50 13.85
N SER A 156 -10.48 -4.55 15.15
CA SER A 156 -10.14 -3.36 15.94
C SER A 156 -8.89 -2.70 15.39
N LEU A 157 -7.86 -3.50 15.09
CA LEU A 157 -6.59 -2.99 14.58
C LEU A 157 -6.75 -2.41 13.17
N SER A 158 -7.47 -3.12 12.29
CA SER A 158 -7.79 -2.61 10.94
C SER A 158 -8.58 -1.31 11.00
N PHE A 159 -9.54 -1.21 11.93
CA PHE A 159 -10.34 0.00 12.13
C PHE A 159 -9.48 1.18 12.59
N VAL A 160 -8.64 0.99 13.61
CA VAL A 160 -7.77 2.04 14.13
C VAL A 160 -6.78 2.52 13.06
N ILE A 161 -6.14 1.61 12.32
CA ILE A 161 -5.23 1.97 11.22
C ILE A 161 -6.00 2.70 10.11
N GLY A 162 -7.23 2.26 9.79
CA GLY A 162 -8.06 2.91 8.77
C GLY A 162 -8.48 4.33 9.14
N VAL A 163 -8.95 4.54 10.37
CA VAL A 163 -9.41 5.85 10.89
C VAL A 163 -8.27 6.83 11.13
N THR A 164 -7.02 6.36 11.17
CA THR A 164 -5.84 7.23 11.30
C THR A 164 -5.15 7.55 9.97
N SER A 165 -5.48 6.84 8.89
CA SER A 165 -4.78 6.95 7.58
C SER A 165 -5.58 7.63 6.46
N TRP A 166 -6.79 8.14 6.72
CA TRP A 166 -7.66 8.75 5.71
C TRP A 166 -7.22 10.14 5.25
N THR A 167 -6.52 10.90 6.09
CA THR A 167 -6.26 12.33 5.94
C THR A 167 -5.52 12.69 4.65
N SER A 168 -4.51 11.91 4.28
CA SER A 168 -3.73 12.11 3.05
C SER A 168 -4.60 11.93 1.80
N ILE A 169 -5.41 10.87 1.77
CA ILE A 169 -6.32 10.59 0.65
C ILE A 169 -7.40 11.66 0.55
N ALA A 170 -7.91 12.16 1.68
CA ALA A 170 -8.95 13.19 1.69
C ALA A 170 -8.48 14.50 1.04
N LYS A 171 -7.22 14.91 1.29
CA LYS A 171 -6.64 16.10 0.66
C LYS A 171 -6.60 15.97 -0.85
N VAL A 172 -6.19 14.81 -1.37
CA VAL A 172 -6.16 14.56 -2.81
C VAL A 172 -7.58 14.55 -3.37
N VAL A 173 -8.50 13.77 -2.79
CA VAL A 173 -9.90 13.75 -3.23
C VAL A 173 -10.51 15.16 -3.24
N ARG A 174 -10.26 15.98 -2.22
CA ARG A 174 -10.72 17.37 -2.16
C ARG A 174 -10.19 18.19 -3.34
N THR A 175 -8.90 18.11 -3.64
CA THR A 175 -8.28 18.82 -4.77
C THR A 175 -8.93 18.41 -6.10
N GLU A 176 -9.10 17.12 -6.29
CA GLU A 176 -9.71 16.54 -7.49
C GLU A 176 -11.18 16.97 -7.66
N VAL A 177 -11.96 16.95 -6.56
CA VAL A 177 -13.35 17.42 -6.54
C VAL A 177 -13.45 18.91 -6.89
N ARG A 178 -12.54 19.74 -6.38
CA ARG A 178 -12.49 21.17 -6.70
C ARG A 178 -12.13 21.41 -8.17
N GLN A 179 -11.16 20.68 -8.71
CA GLN A 179 -10.78 20.78 -10.11
C GLN A 179 -11.94 20.44 -11.05
N ILE A 180 -12.64 19.34 -10.79
CA ILE A 180 -13.82 18.91 -11.55
C ILE A 180 -14.96 19.92 -11.44
N ARG A 181 -15.23 20.44 -10.24
CA ARG A 181 -16.29 21.44 -10.03
C ARG A 181 -16.09 22.68 -10.89
N ASN A 182 -14.85 23.08 -11.11
CA ASN A 182 -14.49 24.27 -11.88
C ASN A 182 -14.34 23.98 -13.39
N SER A 183 -14.56 22.74 -13.85
CA SER A 183 -14.47 22.38 -15.26
C SER A 183 -15.69 22.85 -16.06
N GLU A 184 -15.44 23.36 -17.28
CA GLU A 184 -16.47 23.87 -18.19
C GLU A 184 -17.54 22.82 -18.52
N TYR A 185 -17.13 21.55 -18.68
CA TYR A 185 -18.05 20.44 -18.95
C TYR A 185 -19.08 20.23 -17.83
N ILE A 186 -18.70 20.41 -16.56
CA ILE A 186 -19.64 20.26 -15.44
C ILE A 186 -20.54 21.46 -15.27
N ILE A 187 -20.04 22.65 -15.60
CA ILE A 187 -20.89 23.84 -15.70
C ILE A 187 -21.98 23.60 -16.75
N ALA A 188 -21.61 23.11 -17.94
CA ALA A 188 -22.55 22.74 -18.99
C ALA A 188 -23.51 21.61 -18.56
N ALA A 189 -23.02 20.55 -17.90
CA ALA A 189 -23.87 19.47 -17.39
C ALA A 189 -24.88 19.95 -16.35
N LYS A 190 -24.50 20.88 -15.47
CA LYS A 190 -25.41 21.51 -14.50
C LYS A 190 -26.45 22.38 -15.20
N CYS A 191 -26.09 23.12 -16.25
CA CYS A 191 -27.05 23.86 -17.09
C CYS A 191 -28.08 22.92 -17.75
N MET A 192 -27.69 21.68 -18.04
CA MET A 192 -28.58 20.62 -18.55
C MET A 192 -29.37 19.88 -17.44
N GLY A 193 -29.35 20.37 -16.20
CA GLY A 193 -30.12 19.80 -15.08
C GLY A 193 -29.50 18.57 -14.43
N ALA A 194 -28.21 18.28 -14.65
CA ALA A 194 -27.56 17.18 -13.95
C ALA A 194 -27.37 17.49 -12.46
N GLY A 195 -27.95 16.64 -11.60
CA GLY A 195 -27.77 16.73 -10.14
C GLY A 195 -26.32 16.44 -9.70
N PHE A 196 -25.91 17.03 -8.58
CA PHE A 196 -24.54 16.94 -8.06
C PHE A 196 -24.05 15.49 -7.88
N PHE A 197 -24.85 14.62 -7.25
CA PHE A 197 -24.48 13.21 -7.05
C PHE A 197 -24.35 12.43 -8.37
N ARG A 198 -25.17 12.76 -9.38
CA ARG A 198 -25.06 12.15 -10.71
C ARG A 198 -23.75 12.58 -11.38
N VAL A 199 -23.38 13.85 -11.24
CA VAL A 199 -22.10 14.37 -11.76
C VAL A 199 -20.91 13.72 -11.04
N LEU A 200 -20.98 13.62 -9.71
CA LEU A 200 -19.95 12.96 -8.89
C LEU A 200 -19.77 11.50 -9.31
N TRP A 201 -20.84 10.71 -9.35
CA TRP A 201 -20.71 9.27 -9.61
C TRP A 201 -20.33 8.95 -11.06
N LYS A 202 -20.89 9.71 -12.03
CA LYS A 202 -20.68 9.44 -13.46
C LYS A 202 -19.39 10.07 -14.01
N HIS A 203 -18.90 11.14 -13.40
CA HIS A 203 -17.74 11.88 -13.91
C HIS A 203 -16.57 12.00 -12.92
N LEU A 204 -16.78 11.94 -11.60
CA LEU A 204 -15.68 12.00 -10.63
C LEU A 204 -15.02 10.64 -10.42
N VAL A 205 -15.82 9.58 -10.28
CA VAL A 205 -15.31 8.22 -10.03
C VAL A 205 -14.42 7.72 -11.17
N PRO A 206 -14.81 7.81 -12.47
CA PRO A 206 -13.98 7.25 -13.55
C PRO A 206 -12.71 8.06 -13.84
N ASN A 207 -12.76 9.38 -13.67
CA ASN A 207 -11.65 10.28 -14.05
C ASN A 207 -10.48 10.20 -13.06
N PHE A 208 -10.76 10.06 -11.75
CA PHE A 208 -9.72 10.04 -10.73
C PHE A 208 -9.51 8.68 -10.08
N PHE A 209 -10.18 7.64 -10.58
CA PHE A 209 -9.93 6.26 -10.17
C PHE A 209 -8.43 5.93 -10.21
N SER A 210 -7.72 6.41 -11.23
CA SER A 210 -6.29 6.19 -11.40
C SER A 210 -5.43 6.91 -10.33
N SER A 211 -5.74 8.17 -10.01
CA SER A 211 -5.07 8.94 -8.94
C SER A 211 -5.32 8.32 -7.56
N ILE A 212 -6.58 7.96 -7.27
CA ILE A 212 -6.97 7.35 -5.99
C ILE A 212 -6.39 5.94 -5.86
N MET A 213 -6.36 5.15 -6.94
CA MET A 213 -5.84 3.77 -6.92
C MET A 213 -4.37 3.72 -6.48
N PHE A 214 -3.54 4.66 -6.93
CA PHE A 214 -2.16 4.76 -6.43
C PHE A 214 -2.13 4.91 -4.91
N MET A 215 -2.93 5.82 -4.36
CA MET A 215 -2.96 6.07 -2.92
C MET A 215 -3.53 4.88 -2.14
N VAL A 216 -4.54 4.21 -2.68
CA VAL A 216 -5.10 2.97 -2.11
C VAL A 216 -3.99 1.93 -1.97
N VAL A 217 -3.22 1.68 -3.03
CA VAL A 217 -2.10 0.72 -2.98
C VAL A 217 -1.04 1.15 -1.97
N MET A 218 -0.70 2.44 -1.91
CA MET A 218 0.24 2.96 -0.92
C MET A 218 -0.29 2.81 0.51
N ASN A 219 -1.61 2.91 0.71
CA ASN A 219 -2.19 2.81 2.04
C ASN A 219 -2.26 1.35 2.53
N VAL A 220 -2.53 0.38 1.64
CA VAL A 220 -2.42 -1.05 1.97
C VAL A 220 -1.02 -1.35 2.48
N ARG A 221 0.00 -0.88 1.75
CA ARG A 221 1.40 -1.02 2.12
C ARG A 221 1.70 -0.42 3.50
N THR A 222 1.30 0.83 3.73
CA THR A 222 1.55 1.51 5.01
C THR A 222 0.81 0.83 6.16
N ALA A 223 -0.42 0.35 5.94
CA ALA A 223 -1.19 -0.38 6.94
C ALA A 223 -0.53 -1.70 7.35
N MET A 224 0.02 -2.46 6.39
CA MET A 224 0.78 -3.69 6.68
C MET A 224 2.04 -3.40 7.48
N ILE A 225 2.76 -2.31 7.17
CA ILE A 225 3.95 -1.90 7.92
C ILE A 225 3.57 -1.47 9.35
N SER A 226 2.48 -0.71 9.50
CA SER A 226 1.98 -0.28 10.81
C SER A 226 1.58 -1.46 11.67
N GLU A 227 0.83 -2.42 11.13
CA GLU A 227 0.49 -3.68 11.83
C GLU A 227 1.76 -4.40 12.29
N ALA A 228 2.72 -4.61 11.40
CA ALA A 228 3.95 -5.30 11.73
C ALA A 228 4.79 -4.56 12.78
N THR A 229 4.83 -3.23 12.71
CA THR A 229 5.53 -2.39 13.70
C THR A 229 4.88 -2.53 15.09
N LEU A 230 3.56 -2.50 15.17
CA LEU A 230 2.82 -2.62 16.43
C LEU A 230 2.98 -4.02 17.03
N SER A 231 2.86 -5.05 16.19
CA SER A 231 3.04 -6.44 16.58
C SER A 231 4.48 -6.70 17.05
N PHE A 232 5.48 -6.14 16.37
CA PHE A 232 6.88 -6.18 16.81
C PHE A 232 7.08 -5.52 18.19
N MET A 233 6.43 -4.38 18.44
CA MET A 233 6.47 -3.69 19.74
C MET A 233 5.64 -4.38 20.84
N GLY A 234 4.95 -5.49 20.54
CA GLY A 234 4.11 -6.20 21.49
C GLY A 234 2.77 -5.52 21.83
N ILE A 235 2.38 -4.48 21.08
CA ILE A 235 1.13 -3.73 21.26
C ILE A 235 0.09 -4.08 20.17
N GLY A 236 0.52 -4.84 19.15
CA GLY A 236 -0.30 -5.27 18.02
C GLY A 236 -1.23 -6.43 18.36
N LEU A 237 -1.32 -7.38 17.44
CA LEU A 237 -2.17 -8.56 17.62
C LEU A 237 -1.59 -9.53 18.65
N PRO A 238 -2.44 -10.27 19.37
CA PRO A 238 -1.98 -11.27 20.31
C PRO A 238 -1.31 -12.43 19.56
N ILE A 239 -0.37 -13.12 20.20
CA ILE A 239 0.56 -14.08 19.55
C ILE A 239 -0.12 -15.33 18.96
N GLU A 240 -1.37 -15.58 19.35
CA GLU A 240 -2.22 -16.63 18.80
C GLU A 240 -2.72 -16.27 17.40
N VAL A 241 -2.79 -14.98 17.08
CA VAL A 241 -3.14 -14.50 15.73
C VAL A 241 -1.86 -14.37 14.91
N ILE A 242 -1.66 -15.35 14.04
CA ILE A 242 -0.47 -15.46 13.21
C ILE A 242 -0.57 -14.44 12.06
N THR A 243 0.33 -13.46 12.03
CA THR A 243 0.54 -12.50 10.95
C THR A 243 2.03 -12.41 10.67
N TRP A 244 2.45 -11.90 9.51
CA TRP A 244 3.88 -11.67 9.29
C TRP A 244 4.46 -10.69 10.33
N GLY A 245 3.65 -9.74 10.80
CA GLY A 245 3.99 -8.84 11.90
C GLY A 245 4.17 -9.54 13.25
N SER A 246 3.22 -10.40 13.65
CA SER A 246 3.27 -11.08 14.94
C SER A 246 4.36 -12.14 14.99
N MET A 247 4.73 -12.75 13.87
CA MET A 247 5.93 -13.60 13.79
C MET A 247 7.21 -12.84 14.18
N LEU A 248 7.31 -11.56 13.79
CA LEU A 248 8.46 -10.72 14.11
C LEU A 248 8.49 -10.28 15.58
N SER A 249 7.40 -10.41 16.35
CA SER A 249 7.40 -10.10 17.79
C SER A 249 8.35 -10.99 18.61
N LEU A 250 8.68 -12.18 18.09
CA LEU A 250 9.59 -13.14 18.74
C LEU A 250 11.06 -12.93 18.35
N SER A 251 11.37 -11.85 17.63
CA SER A 251 12.71 -11.56 17.10
C SER A 251 13.79 -11.46 18.17
N ASP A 252 13.49 -10.86 19.32
CA ASP A 252 14.49 -10.67 20.38
C ASP A 252 15.03 -12.01 20.91
N LYS A 253 14.12 -12.96 21.17
CA LYS A 253 14.48 -14.32 21.60
C LYS A 253 15.18 -15.10 20.48
N ALA A 254 14.78 -14.88 19.23
CA ALA A 254 15.42 -15.51 18.08
C ALA A 254 16.88 -15.05 17.89
N LEU A 255 17.17 -13.76 18.07
CA LEU A 255 18.53 -13.21 18.01
C LEU A 255 19.42 -13.81 19.11
N MET A 256 18.90 -13.89 20.34
CA MET A 256 19.65 -14.46 21.47
C MET A 256 19.98 -15.94 21.29
N THR A 257 19.14 -16.69 20.55
CA THR A 257 19.31 -18.14 20.33
C THR A 257 20.03 -18.48 19.02
N GLY A 258 20.40 -17.47 18.20
CA GLY A 258 21.00 -17.69 16.89
C GLY A 258 20.03 -18.18 15.81
N SER A 259 18.72 -18.13 16.08
CA SER A 259 17.64 -18.65 15.22
C SER A 259 17.24 -17.63 14.15
N TRP A 260 18.17 -17.29 13.25
CA TRP A 260 18.02 -16.19 12.28
C TRP A 260 16.81 -16.32 11.35
N TRP A 261 16.37 -17.56 11.05
CA TRP A 261 15.25 -17.83 10.13
C TRP A 261 13.90 -17.31 10.66
N ILE A 262 13.73 -17.21 11.98
CA ILE A 262 12.51 -16.71 12.65
C ILE A 262 12.25 -15.24 12.26
N ILE A 263 13.31 -14.48 11.97
CA ILE A 263 13.22 -13.05 11.62
C ILE A 263 13.30 -12.88 10.10
N LEU A 264 14.31 -13.52 9.50
CA LEU A 264 14.65 -13.30 8.11
C LEU A 264 13.53 -13.76 7.17
N ILE A 265 12.90 -14.91 7.44
CA ILE A 265 11.89 -15.46 6.53
C ILE A 265 10.61 -14.61 6.55
N PRO A 266 9.95 -14.34 7.69
CA PRO A 266 8.78 -13.45 7.71
C PRO A 266 9.10 -12.04 7.22
N GLY A 267 10.28 -11.51 7.57
CA GLY A 267 10.74 -10.21 7.11
C GLY A 267 10.87 -10.13 5.59
N LEU A 268 11.44 -11.16 4.93
CA LEU A 268 11.55 -11.21 3.47
C LEU A 268 10.20 -11.23 2.78
N PHE A 269 9.23 -12.01 3.28
CA PHE A 269 7.88 -12.04 2.69
C PHE A 269 7.15 -10.70 2.83
N LEU A 270 7.28 -10.05 4.00
CA LEU A 270 6.73 -8.72 4.23
C LEU A 270 7.37 -7.70 3.29
N ILE A 271 8.71 -7.65 3.22
CA ILE A 271 9.46 -6.73 2.36
C ILE A 271 9.12 -6.97 0.89
N ALA A 272 9.13 -8.21 0.43
CA ALA A 272 8.80 -8.55 -0.95
C ALA A 272 7.39 -8.06 -1.32
N THR A 273 6.42 -8.28 -0.45
CA THR A 273 5.02 -7.84 -0.66
C THR A 273 4.92 -6.31 -0.71
N VAL A 274 5.54 -5.62 0.25
CA VAL A 274 5.60 -4.15 0.33
C VAL A 274 6.28 -3.54 -0.88
N LEU A 275 7.37 -4.12 -1.36
CA LEU A 275 8.09 -3.69 -2.57
C LEU A 275 7.23 -3.91 -3.83
N CYS A 276 6.55 -5.05 -3.93
CA CYS A 276 5.66 -5.30 -5.05
C CYS A 276 4.51 -4.28 -5.11
N LEU A 277 3.87 -4.00 -3.97
CA LEU A 277 2.85 -2.96 -3.85
C LEU A 277 3.41 -1.58 -4.20
N THR A 278 4.60 -1.25 -3.72
CA THR A 278 5.27 0.04 -4.04
C THR A 278 5.48 0.21 -5.53
N ASN A 279 6.02 -0.82 -6.20
CA ASN A 279 6.27 -0.80 -7.63
C ASN A 279 4.98 -0.71 -8.45
N ILE A 280 3.94 -1.48 -8.07
CA ILE A 280 2.63 -1.41 -8.73
C ILE A 280 2.04 -0.02 -8.59
N GLY A 281 2.07 0.56 -7.39
CA GLY A 281 1.58 1.91 -7.16
C GLY A 281 2.32 2.95 -8.00
N ASN A 282 3.66 2.90 -8.05
CA ASN A 282 4.44 3.84 -8.85
C ASN A 282 4.06 3.83 -10.34
N VAL A 283 3.82 2.65 -10.90
CA VAL A 283 3.35 2.53 -12.30
C VAL A 283 1.93 3.07 -12.45
N CYS A 284 1.02 2.80 -11.51
CA CYS A 284 -0.31 3.42 -11.52
C CYS A 284 -0.20 4.95 -11.58
N ARG A 285 0.69 5.54 -10.78
CA ARG A 285 0.96 6.99 -10.77
C ARG A 285 1.51 7.48 -12.11
N GLU A 286 2.51 6.81 -12.67
CA GLU A 286 3.10 7.18 -13.97
C GLU A 286 2.09 7.15 -15.11
N GLN A 287 1.20 6.15 -15.13
CA GLN A 287 0.14 6.05 -16.14
C GLN A 287 -0.88 7.18 -16.02
N THR A 288 -1.23 7.60 -14.80
CA THR A 288 -2.09 8.76 -14.56
C THR A 288 -1.44 10.04 -15.09
N ASN A 289 -0.22 10.34 -14.66
CA ASN A 289 0.49 11.56 -15.06
C ASN A 289 0.71 11.65 -16.58
N ARG A 290 0.93 10.50 -17.24
CA ARG A 290 1.09 10.45 -18.69
C ARG A 290 -0.21 10.73 -19.43
N LYS A 291 -1.38 10.36 -18.89
CA LYS A 291 -2.66 10.69 -19.53
C LYS A 291 -2.92 12.19 -19.49
N GLU A 292 -2.63 12.85 -18.36
CA GLU A 292 -2.86 14.29 -18.19
C GLU A 292 -1.95 15.18 -19.06
N SER A 293 -0.74 14.72 -19.39
CA SER A 293 0.21 15.47 -20.24
C SER A 293 -0.03 15.33 -21.75
N ASN A 294 -0.93 14.45 -22.18
CA ASN A 294 -1.28 14.28 -23.60
C ASN A 294 -2.60 14.99 -24.00
N PHE A 295 -3.15 15.79 -23.09
CA PHE A 295 -4.24 16.75 -23.34
C PHE A 295 -3.68 18.17 -23.26
#